data_AF-A0A150U0C2-F1
#
_entry.id   AF-A0A150U0C2-F1
#
_cell.length_a   1.000
_cell.length_b   1.000
_cell.length_c   1.000
_cell.angle_alpha   90.00
_cell.angle_beta   90.00
_cell.angle_gamma   90.00
#
_symmetry.space_group_name_H-M   'P 1'
#
loop_
_entity.id
_entity.type
_entity.pdbx_description
1 polymer ?
#
loop_
_entity_poly.entity_id
_entity_poly.type
_entity_poly.pdbx_seq_one_letter_code
_entity_poly.pdbx_strand_id
1 'polypeptide(L)'
;MDGSTLTLSRIDELLFSCLGGDWSTPVDVLMHRSPAGAELLNYWMIRISDCYFAMRLRQWAEHRGAEAALESVPYRTDRPPMLEARYRLTAIGDEIKRHGLAEIAQGPPLRVWGATAYDPAAPWVVVGGPSGQRLQILGERPTQESDE
;
A
#
# COMPACT_ATOMS: atom_id res chain seq x y z
N MET A 1 12.57 7.57 20.62
CA MET A 1 11.89 7.47 19.31
C MET A 1 10.45 7.19 19.63
N ASP A 2 9.60 8.18 19.44
CA ASP A 2 8.18 8.09 19.76
C ASP A 2 7.54 7.15 18.73
N GLY A 3 6.99 6.04 19.21
CA GLY A 3 6.59 4.88 18.41
C GLY A 3 5.35 5.07 17.54
N SER A 4 5.29 6.12 16.72
CA SER A 4 4.16 6.37 15.82
C SER A 4 4.63 6.64 14.39
N THR A 5 5.30 5.68 13.76
CA THR A 5 5.52 5.71 12.31
C THR A 5 4.26 5.22 11.62
N LEU A 6 3.69 6.03 10.71
CA LEU A 6 2.58 5.57 9.88
C LEU A 6 3.10 4.51 8.92
N THR A 7 2.45 3.35 8.89
CA THR A 7 2.84 2.26 7.99
C THR A 7 1.88 2.17 6.81
N LEU A 8 2.35 1.53 5.75
CA LEU A 8 1.48 1.10 4.65
C LEU A 8 0.43 0.11 5.14
N SER A 9 -0.69 0.05 4.42
CA SER A 9 -1.62 -1.08 4.48
C SER A 9 -0.86 -2.37 4.15
N ARG A 10 -1.30 -3.51 4.69
CA ARG A 10 -0.61 -4.79 4.46
C ARG A 10 -0.47 -5.11 2.96
N ILE A 11 -1.48 -4.83 2.16
CA ILE A 11 -1.42 -5.09 0.71
C ILE A 11 -0.37 -4.19 0.04
N ASP A 12 -0.34 -2.90 0.36
CA ASP A 12 0.63 -1.98 -0.22
C ASP A 12 2.08 -2.29 0.21
N GLU A 13 2.27 -2.67 1.48
CA GLU A 13 3.56 -3.14 2.01
C GLU A 13 4.08 -4.34 1.21
N LEU A 14 3.22 -5.31 0.93
CA LEU A 14 3.57 -6.50 0.14
C LEU A 14 3.91 -6.15 -1.31
N LEU A 15 3.14 -5.26 -1.94
CA LEU A 15 3.41 -4.78 -3.30
C LEU A 15 4.78 -4.09 -3.37
N PHE A 16 5.06 -3.17 -2.44
CA PHE A 16 6.34 -2.45 -2.37
C PHE A 16 7.50 -3.39 -2.08
N SER A 17 7.28 -4.41 -1.26
CA SER A 17 8.27 -5.44 -0.94
C SER A 17 8.68 -6.28 -2.15
N CYS A 18 7.79 -6.44 -3.13
CA CYS A 18 8.04 -7.17 -4.37
C CYS A 18 8.56 -6.28 -5.51
N LEU A 19 8.68 -4.97 -5.27
CA LEU A 19 9.23 -4.02 -6.23
C LEU A 19 10.65 -3.58 -5.83
N GLY A 20 11.42 -3.20 -6.84
CA GLY A 20 12.77 -2.65 -6.73
C GLY A 20 13.00 -1.59 -7.80
N GLY A 21 14.27 -1.40 -8.19
CA GLY A 21 14.65 -0.49 -9.28
C GLY A 21 14.40 -1.05 -10.69
N ASP A 22 14.21 -2.36 -10.81
CA ASP A 22 13.90 -3.03 -12.08
C ASP A 22 12.41 -2.97 -12.43
N TRP A 23 12.12 -2.89 -13.72
CA TRP A 23 10.74 -2.86 -14.24
C TRP A 23 10.03 -4.20 -14.06
N SER A 24 8.87 -4.18 -13.41
CA SER A 24 8.05 -5.35 -13.14
C SER A 24 6.61 -5.16 -13.56
N THR A 25 6.01 -6.15 -14.22
CA THR A 25 4.56 -6.18 -14.43
C THR A 25 3.85 -6.58 -13.14
N PRO A 26 2.53 -6.35 -13.02
CA PRO A 26 1.74 -6.92 -11.92
C PRO A 26 1.87 -8.45 -11.81
N VAL A 27 2.07 -9.18 -12.92
CA VAL A 27 2.34 -10.63 -12.88
C VAL A 27 3.68 -10.92 -12.20
N ASP A 28 4.73 -10.17 -12.54
CA ASP A 28 6.06 -10.35 -11.94
C ASP A 28 6.03 -10.07 -10.42
N VAL A 29 5.28 -9.05 -10.00
CA VAL A 29 5.04 -8.73 -8.58
C VAL A 29 4.33 -9.87 -7.87
N LEU A 30 3.27 -10.41 -8.47
CA LEU A 30 2.46 -11.48 -7.88
C LEU A 30 3.23 -12.81 -7.81
N MET A 31 4.10 -13.07 -8.78
CA MET A 31 4.94 -14.28 -8.87
C MET A 31 6.33 -14.10 -8.26
N HIS A 32 6.56 -12.99 -7.55
CA HIS A 32 7.86 -12.65 -6.98
C HIS A 32 8.28 -13.74 -5.98
N ARG A 33 9.54 -14.22 -6.10
CA ARG A 33 10.09 -15.30 -5.27
C ARG A 33 10.53 -14.81 -3.88
N SER A 34 9.63 -14.15 -3.17
CA SER A 34 9.81 -13.69 -1.78
C SER A 34 8.64 -14.12 -0.90
N PRO A 35 8.77 -14.07 0.43
CA PRO A 35 7.62 -14.26 1.33
C PRO A 35 6.46 -13.30 1.01
N ALA A 36 6.75 -12.07 0.60
CA ALA A 36 5.74 -11.10 0.22
C ALA A 36 4.96 -11.53 -1.03
N GLY A 37 5.65 -12.00 -2.08
CA GLY A 37 5.01 -12.51 -3.30
C GLY A 37 4.18 -13.76 -3.01
N ALA A 38 4.69 -14.66 -2.17
CA ALA A 38 3.95 -15.84 -1.73
C ALA A 38 2.67 -15.49 -0.96
N GLU A 39 2.67 -14.45 -0.11
CA GLU A 39 1.46 -13.99 0.58
C GLU A 39 0.47 -13.35 -0.39
N LEU A 40 0.93 -12.52 -1.32
CA LEU A 40 0.07 -11.95 -2.36
C LEU A 40 -0.62 -13.05 -3.18
N LEU A 41 0.15 -14.05 -3.63
CA LEU A 41 -0.33 -15.14 -4.45
C LEU A 41 -1.27 -16.10 -3.69
N ASN A 42 -0.85 -16.57 -2.51
CA ASN A 42 -1.56 -17.66 -1.83
C ASN A 42 -2.69 -17.19 -0.91
N TYR A 43 -2.63 -15.94 -0.42
CA TYR A 43 -3.61 -15.42 0.54
C TYR A 43 -4.49 -14.34 -0.05
N TRP A 44 -3.88 -13.33 -0.69
CA TRP A 44 -4.64 -12.16 -1.16
C TRP A 44 -5.35 -12.39 -2.48
N MET A 45 -4.74 -13.12 -3.43
CA MET A 45 -5.30 -13.35 -4.77
C MET A 45 -6.76 -13.83 -4.73
N ILE A 46 -7.08 -14.81 -3.88
CA ILE A 46 -8.43 -15.38 -3.78
C ILE A 46 -9.45 -14.42 -3.12
N ARG A 47 -8.98 -13.41 -2.39
CA ARG A 47 -9.84 -12.50 -1.59
C ARG A 47 -10.21 -11.22 -2.33
N ILE A 48 -9.29 -10.67 -3.13
CA ILE A 48 -9.46 -9.36 -3.75
C ILE A 48 -9.36 -9.37 -5.28
N SER A 49 -9.16 -10.54 -5.89
CA SER A 49 -8.91 -10.74 -7.33
C SER A 49 -7.56 -10.15 -7.81
N ASP A 50 -7.05 -10.74 -8.89
CA ASP A 50 -5.84 -10.33 -9.59
C ASP A 50 -5.90 -8.90 -10.13
N CYS A 51 -7.02 -8.49 -10.73
CA CYS A 51 -7.19 -7.15 -11.31
C CYS A 51 -7.00 -6.02 -10.29
N TYR A 52 -7.24 -6.31 -9.00
CA TYR A 52 -6.99 -5.35 -7.93
C TYR A 52 -5.51 -4.97 -7.81
N PHE A 53 -4.57 -5.90 -7.99
CA PHE A 53 -3.14 -5.59 -7.90
C PHE A 53 -2.68 -4.65 -9.02
N ALA A 54 -3.15 -4.88 -10.25
CA ALA A 54 -2.86 -4.00 -11.38
C ALA A 54 -3.44 -2.59 -11.15
N MET A 55 -4.69 -2.51 -10.71
CA MET A 55 -5.32 -1.24 -10.33
C MET A 55 -4.54 -0.53 -9.22
N ARG A 56 -4.11 -1.26 -8.19
CA ARG A 56 -3.45 -0.65 -7.03
C ARG A 56 -2.06 -0.10 -7.37
N LEU A 57 -1.29 -0.82 -8.18
CA LEU A 57 0.00 -0.33 -8.70
C LEU A 57 -0.19 0.93 -9.56
N ARG A 58 -1.22 0.96 -10.41
CA ARG A 58 -1.57 2.13 -11.20
C ARG A 58 -1.91 3.34 -10.31
N GLN A 59 -2.73 3.16 -9.27
CA GLN A 59 -3.07 4.22 -8.33
C GLN A 59 -1.83 4.84 -7.69
N TRP A 60 -0.86 4.03 -7.28
CA TRP A 60 0.40 4.52 -6.73
C TRP A 60 1.29 5.24 -7.75
N ALA A 61 1.24 4.85 -9.03
CA ALA A 61 2.00 5.49 -10.09
C ALA A 61 1.38 6.82 -10.56
N GLU A 62 0.07 6.97 -10.45
CA GLU A 62 -0.66 8.19 -10.83
C GLU A 62 -0.74 9.21 -9.69
N HIS A 63 -0.59 8.76 -8.43
CA HIS A 63 -0.71 9.62 -7.25
C HIS A 63 0.45 10.60 -7.13
N ARG A 64 0.15 11.89 -6.89
CA ARG A 64 1.12 12.98 -6.71
C ARG A 64 2.06 13.26 -7.89
N GLY A 65 1.77 12.75 -9.09
CA GLY A 65 2.47 13.14 -10.32
C GLY A 65 4.00 12.94 -10.24
N ALA A 66 4.78 14.02 -10.27
CA ALA A 66 6.25 13.96 -10.18
C ALA A 66 6.78 13.37 -8.87
N GLU A 67 5.96 13.36 -7.81
CA GLU A 67 6.29 12.77 -6.51
C GLU A 67 5.68 11.37 -6.31
N ALA A 68 5.25 10.72 -7.40
CA ALA A 68 4.69 9.38 -7.32
C ALA A 68 5.67 8.38 -6.69
N ALA A 69 5.15 7.46 -5.89
CA ALA A 69 5.95 6.40 -5.28
C ALA A 69 6.41 5.36 -6.32
N LEU A 70 5.65 5.23 -7.41
CA LEU A 70 5.96 4.33 -8.51
C LEU A 70 6.11 5.10 -9.81
N GLU A 71 7.07 4.72 -10.62
CA GLU A 71 7.03 5.02 -12.05
C GLU A 71 6.22 3.95 -12.78
N SER A 72 5.60 4.33 -13.90
CA SER A 72 4.92 3.39 -14.79
C SER A 72 5.27 3.64 -16.25
N VAL A 73 5.38 2.56 -17.02
CA VAL A 73 5.52 2.61 -18.48
C VAL A 73 4.56 1.60 -19.13
N PRO A 74 3.95 1.94 -20.29
CA PRO A 74 3.17 0.97 -21.06
C PRO A 74 4.02 -0.24 -21.46
N TYR A 75 3.39 -1.42 -21.54
CA TYR A 75 4.07 -2.65 -21.95
C TYR A 75 3.31 -3.44 -23.03
N ARG A 76 2.15 -3.99 -22.71
CA ARG A 76 1.30 -4.73 -23.65
C ARG A 76 -0.16 -4.28 -23.51
N THR A 77 -0.46 -3.13 -24.07
CA THR A 77 -1.77 -2.46 -23.90
C THR A 77 -2.93 -3.19 -24.60
N ASP A 78 -2.64 -4.22 -25.39
CA ASP A 78 -3.60 -5.15 -26.01
C ASP A 78 -3.91 -6.37 -25.13
N ARG A 79 -3.31 -6.44 -23.93
CA ARG A 79 -3.42 -7.57 -22.99
C ARG A 79 -4.19 -7.17 -21.73
N PRO A 80 -4.58 -8.14 -20.87
CA PRO A 80 -5.28 -7.84 -19.64
C PRO A 80 -4.48 -6.88 -18.72
N PRO A 81 -5.15 -6.20 -17.77
CA PRO A 81 -4.55 -5.20 -16.88
C PRO A 81 -3.24 -5.61 -16.20
N MET A 82 -3.08 -6.91 -15.93
CA MET A 82 -1.88 -7.49 -15.34
C MET A 82 -0.61 -7.38 -16.21
N LEU A 83 -0.74 -7.02 -17.49
CA LEU A 83 0.37 -6.90 -18.45
C LEU A 83 0.38 -5.56 -19.21
N GLU A 84 -0.58 -4.68 -18.98
CA GLU A 84 -0.72 -3.41 -19.69
C GLU A 84 0.46 -2.45 -19.42
N ALA A 85 1.02 -2.49 -18.21
CA ALA A 85 2.09 -1.61 -17.77
C ALA A 85 3.14 -2.34 -16.91
N ARG A 86 4.30 -1.71 -16.77
CA ARG A 86 5.38 -2.09 -15.86
C ARG A 86 5.64 -0.97 -14.87
N TYR A 87 6.08 -1.35 -13.68
CA TYR A 87 6.26 -0.48 -12.53
C TYR A 87 7.65 -0.68 -11.91
N ARG A 88 8.18 0.37 -11.29
CA ARG A 88 9.36 0.32 -10.42
C ARG A 88 9.25 1.35 -9.31
N LEU A 89 9.98 1.18 -8.22
CA LEU A 89 10.03 2.17 -7.14
C LEU A 89 10.77 3.42 -7.60
N THR A 90 10.24 4.59 -7.25
CA THR A 90 11.00 5.84 -7.27
C THR A 90 11.84 5.96 -6.00
N ALA A 91 12.69 6.98 -5.91
CA ALA A 91 13.38 7.30 -4.66
C ALA A 91 12.40 7.56 -3.50
N ILE A 92 11.24 8.16 -3.79
CA ILE A 92 10.18 8.39 -2.81
C ILE A 92 9.53 7.07 -2.40
N GLY A 93 9.24 6.19 -3.35
CA GLY A 93 8.69 4.86 -3.05
C GLY A 93 9.64 4.01 -2.21
N ASP A 94 10.94 4.09 -2.47
CA ASP A 94 11.95 3.38 -1.68
C ASP A 94 12.04 3.93 -0.25
N GLU A 95 11.93 5.25 -0.07
CA GLU A 95 11.87 5.87 1.24
C GLU A 95 10.62 5.45 2.01
N ILE A 96 9.45 5.44 1.36
CA ILE A 96 8.19 4.94 1.94
C ILE A 96 8.32 3.47 2.34
N LYS A 97 8.94 2.65 1.50
CA LYS A 97 9.18 1.23 1.79
C LYS A 97 10.04 1.04 3.04
N ARG A 98 11.08 1.85 3.22
CA ARG A 98 12.03 1.73 4.34
C ARG A 98 11.52 2.35 5.64
N HIS A 99 10.82 3.48 5.56
CA HIS A 99 10.52 4.32 6.71
C HIS A 99 9.03 4.55 6.94
N GLY A 100 8.16 3.97 6.10
CA GLY A 100 6.73 4.20 6.17
C GLY A 100 6.34 5.58 5.61
N LEU A 101 5.15 6.03 5.98
CA LEU A 101 4.59 7.30 5.54
C LEU A 101 4.96 8.39 6.54
N ALA A 102 5.46 9.52 6.05
CA ALA A 102 5.58 10.76 6.80
C ALA A 102 4.21 11.39 7.05
N GLU A 103 3.27 11.24 6.12
CA GLU A 103 1.89 11.70 6.23
C GLU A 103 0.91 10.75 5.54
N ILE A 104 -0.32 10.68 6.05
CA ILE A 104 -1.35 9.78 5.50
C ILE A 104 -1.62 10.02 4.01
N ALA A 105 -1.51 11.28 3.57
CA ALA A 105 -1.79 11.71 2.21
C ALA A 105 -0.76 11.22 1.17
N GLN A 106 0.38 10.66 1.61
CA GLN A 106 1.34 10.04 0.69
C GLN A 106 0.78 8.76 0.06
N GLY A 107 -0.15 8.08 0.73
CA GLY A 107 -0.88 6.96 0.15
C GLY A 107 -2.01 7.45 -0.77
N PRO A 108 -2.21 6.82 -1.95
CA PRO A 108 -3.41 7.06 -2.74
C PRO A 108 -4.64 6.55 -2.00
N PRO A 109 -5.70 7.37 -1.86
CA PRO A 109 -6.93 6.98 -1.19
C PRO A 109 -7.48 5.67 -1.74
N LEU A 110 -7.82 4.75 -0.83
CA LEU A 110 -8.34 3.44 -1.20
C LEU A 110 -9.67 3.21 -0.49
N ARG A 111 -10.75 3.17 -1.27
CA ARG A 111 -12.08 2.88 -0.75
C ARG A 111 -12.24 1.38 -0.52
N VAL A 112 -12.54 0.99 0.71
CA VAL A 112 -12.70 -0.39 1.16
C VAL A 112 -13.91 -0.48 2.08
N TRP A 113 -14.93 -1.25 1.69
CA TRP A 113 -16.09 -1.60 2.52
C TRP A 113 -16.76 -0.41 3.25
N GLY A 114 -16.89 0.74 2.57
CA GLY A 114 -17.53 1.94 3.12
C GLY A 114 -16.61 2.90 3.88
N ALA A 115 -15.32 2.56 4.02
CA ALA A 115 -14.28 3.44 4.54
C ALA A 115 -13.25 3.79 3.45
N THR A 116 -12.44 4.81 3.69
CA THR A 116 -11.33 5.19 2.79
C THR A 116 -10.02 5.14 3.57
N ALA A 117 -9.13 4.22 3.21
CA ALA A 117 -7.76 4.23 3.69
C ALA A 117 -6.97 5.35 3.01
N TYR A 118 -5.98 5.90 3.71
CA TYR A 118 -5.17 7.04 3.28
C TYR A 118 -5.97 8.33 3.02
N ASP A 119 -7.07 8.53 3.74
CA ASP A 119 -7.92 9.72 3.62
C ASP A 119 -7.53 10.79 4.65
N PRO A 120 -6.97 11.94 4.23
CA PRO A 120 -6.65 13.03 5.16
C PRO A 120 -7.89 13.68 5.78
N ALA A 121 -9.06 13.58 5.14
CA ALA A 121 -10.32 14.13 5.67
C ALA A 121 -10.95 13.22 6.74
N ALA A 122 -10.59 11.93 6.74
CA ALA A 122 -11.02 10.95 7.74
C ALA A 122 -9.83 10.02 8.08
N PRO A 123 -8.82 10.51 8.84
CA PRO A 123 -7.51 9.86 8.93
C PRO A 123 -7.51 8.72 9.94
N TRP A 124 -8.30 7.69 9.65
CA TRP A 124 -8.36 6.47 10.44
C TRP A 124 -7.08 5.66 10.29
N VAL A 125 -6.52 5.26 11.43
CA VAL A 125 -5.34 4.40 11.52
C VAL A 125 -5.60 3.21 12.44
N VAL A 126 -4.94 2.09 12.15
CA VAL A 126 -4.89 0.96 13.08
C VAL A 126 -3.68 1.15 13.97
N VAL A 127 -3.89 1.12 15.28
CA VAL A 127 -2.80 1.19 16.27
C VAL A 127 -2.74 -0.14 17.02
N GLY A 128 -1.53 -0.70 17.08
CA GLY A 128 -1.22 -1.85 17.91
C GLY A 128 -0.96 -1.42 19.36
N GLY A 129 -1.44 -2.21 20.31
CA GLY A 129 -1.15 -2.07 21.73
C GLY A 129 -1.18 -3.41 22.44
N PRO A 130 -0.94 -3.42 23.77
CA PRO A 130 -0.97 -4.64 24.59
C PRO A 130 -2.31 -5.40 24.50
N SER A 131 -3.41 -4.68 24.26
CA SER A 131 -4.78 -5.22 24.11
C SER A 131 -5.15 -5.63 22.68
N GLY A 132 -4.23 -5.53 21.72
CA GLY A 132 -4.47 -5.88 20.32
C GLY A 132 -4.50 -4.66 19.39
N GLN A 133 -5.19 -4.81 18.25
CA GLN A 133 -5.33 -3.74 17.26
C GLN A 133 -6.63 -2.98 17.48
N ARG A 134 -6.56 -1.64 17.43
CA ARG A 134 -7.74 -0.76 17.47
C ARG A 134 -7.70 0.28 16.36
N LEU A 135 -8.88 0.72 15.93
CA LEU A 135 -9.03 1.87 15.03
C LEU A 135 -9.05 3.16 15.86
N GLN A 136 -8.34 4.19 15.40
CA GLN A 136 -8.40 5.53 15.98
C GLN A 136 -8.21 6.58 14.89
N ILE A 137 -8.64 7.82 15.14
CA ILE A 137 -8.34 8.96 14.28
C ILE A 137 -6.93 9.46 14.62
N LEU A 138 -6.12 9.68 13.59
CA LEU A 138 -4.76 10.20 13.76
C LEU A 138 -4.77 11.58 14.44
N GLY A 139 -4.03 11.69 15.54
CA GLY A 139 -3.93 12.93 16.33
C GLY A 139 -4.90 13.03 17.51
N GLU A 140 -5.90 12.15 17.60
CA GLU A 140 -6.75 12.05 18.79
C GLU A 140 -6.00 11.29 19.91
N ARG A 141 -6.03 11.82 21.14
CA ARG A 141 -5.52 11.09 22.31
C ARG A 141 -6.45 9.92 22.60
N PRO A 142 -5.92 8.76 23.05
CA PRO A 142 -6.78 7.68 23.51
C PRO A 142 -7.68 8.23 24.62
N THR A 143 -8.99 8.10 24.45
CA THR A 143 -9.93 8.22 25.56
C THR A 143 -9.44 7.21 26.60
N GLN A 144 -9.05 7.66 27.79
CA GLN A 144 -8.67 6.76 28.87
C GLN A 144 -9.75 5.70 29.00
N GLU A 145 -9.39 4.42 28.86
CA GLU A 145 -10.22 3.34 29.35
C GLU A 145 -10.34 3.61 30.85
N SER A 146 -11.55 4.01 31.28
CA SER A 146 -11.89 4.09 32.69
C SER A 146 -11.78 2.67 33.24
N ASP A 147 -10.77 2.42 34.06
CA ASP A 147 -10.76 1.27 34.95
C ASP A 147 -11.94 1.45 35.92
N GLU A 148 -13.07 0.79 35.64
CA GLU A 148 -14.11 0.46 36.63
C GLU A 148 -13.91 -0.97 37.14
#